data_AF-A0AAV6PI82-F1
#
_entry.id   AF-A0AAV6PI82-F1
#
_cell.length_a   1.000
_cell.length_b   1.000
_cell.length_c   1.000
_cell.angle_alpha   90.00
_cell.angle_beta   90.00
_cell.angle_gamma   90.00
#
_symmetry.space_group_name_H-M   'P 1'
#
loop_
_entity.id
_entity.type
_entity.pdbx_description
1 polymer ?
#
loop_
_entity_poly.entity_id
_entity_poly.type
_entity_poly.pdbx_seq_one_letter_code
_entity_poly.pdbx_strand_id
1 'polypeptide(L)'
;SGAKINENKSTIMYYGNGARSPGRQAFIEEKASVRVLGVHIGQDQKAARDNTWKEVLNKMNNTLGLWKMRKLTLKGKVVMLNSLILSK
;
A
#
# COMPACT_ATOMS: atom_id res chain seq x y z
N SER A 1 -22.33 0.94 -18.73
CA SER A 1 -20.88 0.72 -18.85
C SER A 1 -20.59 -0.77 -18.77
N GLY A 2 -20.01 -1.39 -19.81
CA GLY A 2 -19.72 -2.83 -19.85
C GLY A 2 -18.51 -3.28 -19.03
N ALA A 3 -18.21 -2.60 -17.92
CA ALA A 3 -17.06 -2.91 -17.06
C ALA A 3 -17.43 -4.00 -16.03
N LYS A 4 -16.50 -4.91 -15.76
CA LYS A 4 -16.66 -5.98 -14.76
C LYS A 4 -15.83 -5.67 -13.50
N ILE A 5 -16.42 -5.88 -12.33
CA ILE A 5 -15.74 -5.72 -11.04
C ILE A 5 -14.88 -6.96 -10.76
N ASN A 6 -13.71 -6.76 -10.17
CA ASN A 6 -12.85 -7.85 -9.71
C ASN A 6 -13.15 -8.18 -8.24
N GLU A 7 -14.07 -9.11 -8.01
CA GLU A 7 -14.54 -9.50 -6.67
C GLU A 7 -13.41 -10.00 -5.75
N ASN A 8 -12.33 -10.59 -6.31
CA ASN A 8 -11.18 -11.06 -5.52
C ASN A 8 -10.31 -9.92 -4.98
N LYS A 9 -10.31 -8.76 -5.64
CA LYS A 9 -9.52 -7.58 -5.24
C LYS A 9 -10.37 -6.50 -4.59
N SER A 10 -11.68 -6.53 -4.79
CA SER A 10 -12.62 -5.55 -4.28
C SER A 10 -13.03 -5.91 -2.86
N THR A 11 -12.72 -5.02 -1.92
CA THR A 11 -13.16 -5.11 -0.54
C THR A 11 -14.03 -3.92 -0.18
N ILE A 12 -14.83 -4.07 0.87
CA ILE A 12 -15.61 -2.99 1.46
C ILE A 12 -15.11 -2.74 2.88
N MET A 13 -15.12 -1.48 3.29
CA MET A 13 -14.81 -1.09 4.66
C MET A 13 -15.82 -0.05 5.11
N TYR A 14 -16.45 -0.29 6.27
CA TYR A 14 -17.31 0.69 6.89
C TYR A 14 -16.48 1.78 7.57
N TYR A 15 -16.83 3.04 7.30
CA TYR A 15 -16.18 4.21 7.90
C TYR A 15 -17.23 5.04 8.67
N GLY A 16 -16.94 5.37 9.92
CA GLY A 16 -17.85 6.08 10.82
C GLY A 16 -18.79 5.19 11.65
N ASN A 17 -19.75 5.83 12.33
CA ASN A 17 -20.63 5.22 13.35
C ASN A 17 -22.06 4.91 12.87
N GLY A 18 -22.30 4.88 11.55
CA GLY A 18 -23.63 4.54 11.01
C GLY A 18 -24.01 3.07 11.27
N ALA A 19 -25.32 2.80 11.30
CA ALA A 19 -25.84 1.43 11.40
C ALA A 19 -25.29 0.55 10.25
N ARG A 20 -24.69 -0.58 10.60
CA ARG A 20 -24.07 -1.51 9.64
C ARG A 20 -25.10 -2.54 9.20
N SER A 21 -25.03 -2.95 7.93
CA SER A 21 -25.77 -4.10 7.41
C SER A 21 -24.81 -5.21 6.98
N PRO A 22 -24.16 -5.89 7.95
CA PRO A 22 -23.20 -6.94 7.64
C PRO A 22 -23.84 -8.06 6.81
N GLY A 23 -23.12 -8.55 5.81
CA GLY A 23 -23.54 -9.71 4.99
C GLY A 23 -24.50 -9.42 3.83
N ARG A 24 -24.84 -8.15 3.55
CA ARG A 24 -25.71 -7.79 2.41
C ARG A 24 -24.97 -7.62 1.09
N GLN A 25 -23.65 -7.45 1.11
CA GLN A 25 -22.84 -7.17 -0.09
C GLN A 25 -22.01 -8.38 -0.53
N ALA A 26 -21.78 -8.49 -1.84
CA ALA A 26 -20.99 -9.55 -2.46
C ALA A 26 -19.45 -9.40 -2.28
N PHE A 27 -19.00 -8.39 -1.53
CA PHE A 27 -17.58 -8.08 -1.34
C PHE A 27 -17.11 -8.45 0.05
N ILE A 28 -15.82 -8.78 0.16
CA ILE A 28 -15.18 -9.11 1.44
C ILE A 28 -15.12 -7.84 2.30
N GLU A 29 -15.63 -7.93 3.53
CA GLU A 29 -15.56 -6.84 4.51
C GLU A 29 -14.20 -6.82 5.21
N GLU A 30 -13.48 -5.72 5.05
CA GLU A 30 -12.21 -5.44 5.71
C GLU A 30 -12.45 -4.59 6.96
N LYS A 31 -12.03 -5.09 8.12
CA LYS A 31 -12.29 -4.44 9.43
C LYS A 31 -11.14 -3.56 9.90
N ALA A 32 -9.91 -3.87 9.51
CA ALA A 32 -8.73 -3.20 10.04
C ALA A 32 -8.37 -1.94 9.24
N SER A 33 -7.99 -2.11 7.98
CA SER A 33 -7.65 -1.01 7.09
C SER A 33 -7.79 -1.39 5.63
N VAL A 34 -8.29 -0.47 4.81
CA VAL A 34 -8.31 -0.60 3.34
C VAL A 34 -7.21 0.27 2.73
N ARG A 35 -6.61 -0.20 1.64
CA ARG A 35 -5.57 0.54 0.93
C ARG A 35 -6.17 1.37 -0.21
N VAL A 36 -6.05 2.68 -0.13
CA VAL A 36 -6.52 3.64 -1.12
C VAL A 36 -5.34 4.42 -1.67
N LEU A 37 -5.12 4.33 -2.99
CA LEU A 37 -4.02 5.02 -3.71
C LEU A 37 -2.62 4.85 -3.09
N GLY A 38 -2.37 3.71 -2.41
CA GLY A 38 -1.09 3.45 -1.78
C GLY A 38 -1.02 3.71 -0.27
N VAL A 39 -2.05 4.32 0.32
CA VAL A 39 -2.12 4.65 1.75
C VAL A 39 -3.16 3.77 2.44
N HIS A 40 -2.87 3.28 3.64
CA HIS A 40 -3.84 2.56 4.44
C HIS A 40 -4.74 3.54 5.19
N ILE A 41 -6.05 3.29 5.12
CA ILE A 41 -7.08 4.01 5.84
C ILE A 41 -7.80 2.98 6.70
N GLY A 42 -7.83 3.20 8.01
CA GLY A 42 -8.33 2.25 9.00
C GLY A 42 -9.10 2.94 10.11
N GLN A 43 -9.79 2.15 10.94
CA GLN A 43 -10.42 2.66 12.17
C GLN A 43 -9.35 3.13 13.17
N ASP A 44 -8.24 2.39 13.26
CA ASP A 44 -7.05 2.81 13.99
C ASP A 44 -6.11 3.56 13.03
N GLN A 45 -6.10 4.89 13.16
CA GLN A 45 -5.25 5.77 12.36
C GLN A 45 -3.76 5.48 12.59
N LYS A 46 -3.34 5.14 13.81
CA LYS A 46 -1.93 4.89 14.12
C LYS A 46 -1.47 3.58 13.47
N ALA A 47 -2.25 2.52 13.61
CA ALA A 47 -1.96 1.24 12.95
C ALA A 47 -1.96 1.37 11.42
N ALA A 48 -2.92 2.09 10.83
CA ALA A 48 -2.97 2.34 9.39
C ALA A 48 -1.76 3.14 8.89
N ARG A 49 -1.35 4.18 9.63
CA ARG A 49 -0.15 4.96 9.34
C ARG A 49 1.10 4.08 9.40
N ASP A 50 1.25 3.29 10.46
CA ASP A 50 2.42 2.44 10.66
C ASP A 50 2.50 1.34 9.58
N ASN A 51 1.36 0.77 9.15
CA ASN A 51 1.29 -0.15 8.01
C ASN A 51 1.71 0.52 6.69
N THR A 52 1.27 1.75 6.45
CA THR A 52 1.66 2.52 5.26
C THR A 52 3.17 2.72 5.21
N TRP A 53 3.78 3.17 6.31
CA TRP A 53 5.23 3.36 6.38
C TRP A 53 5.99 2.04 6.28
N LYS A 54 5.49 0.96 6.89
CA LYS A 54 6.08 -0.37 6.77
C LYS A 54 6.11 -0.83 5.31
N GLU A 55 5.03 -0.64 4.56
CA GLU A 55 5.03 -0.95 3.12
C GLU A 55 6.04 -0.10 2.33
N VAL A 56 6.12 1.20 2.61
CA VAL A 56 7.06 2.11 1.95
C VAL A 56 8.50 1.68 2.21
N LEU A 57 8.86 1.44 3.48
CA LEU A 57 10.18 0.99 3.88
C LEU A 57 10.54 -0.38 3.29
N ASN A 58 9.59 -1.33 3.25
CA ASN A 58 9.81 -2.63 2.63
C ASN A 58 10.07 -2.50 1.12
N LYS A 59 9.33 -1.66 0.41
CA LYS A 59 9.57 -1.39 -1.02
C LYS A 59 10.92 -0.75 -1.26
N MET A 60 11.32 0.22 -0.41
CA MET A 60 12.64 0.83 -0.46
C MET A 60 13.74 -0.21 -0.22
N ASN A 61 13.62 -1.03 0.81
CA ASN A 61 14.58 -2.08 1.14
C ASN A 61 14.73 -3.11 0.03
N ASN A 62 13.61 -3.56 -0.57
CA ASN A 62 13.64 -4.49 -1.70
C ASN A 62 14.35 -3.87 -2.91
N THR A 63 14.04 -2.61 -3.20
CA THR A 63 14.66 -1.87 -4.31
C THR A 63 16.17 -1.69 -4.10
N LEU A 64 16.58 -1.27 -2.90
CA LEU A 64 17.98 -1.18 -2.49
C LEU A 64 18.69 -2.53 -2.52
N GLY A 65 18.02 -3.60 -2.08
CA GLY A 65 18.52 -4.97 -2.12
C GLY A 65 18.83 -5.42 -3.55
N LEU A 66 17.89 -5.20 -4.47
CA LEU A 66 18.09 -5.47 -5.90
C LEU A 66 19.27 -4.68 -6.48
N TRP A 67 19.51 -3.44 -6.05
CA TRP A 67 20.65 -2.66 -6.52
C TRP A 67 21.97 -3.05 -5.88
N LYS A 68 21.97 -3.47 -4.61
CA LYS A 68 23.16 -4.01 -3.96
C LYS A 68 23.66 -5.26 -4.68
N MET A 69 22.75 -6.09 -5.20
CA MET A 69 23.11 -7.26 -6.02
C MET A 69 23.71 -6.88 -7.38
N ARG A 70 23.41 -5.69 -7.90
CA ARG A 70 24.02 -5.21 -9.15
C ARG A 70 25.43 -4.71 -8.85
N LYS A 71 26.42 -5.15 -9.64
CA LYS A 71 27.82 -4.70 -9.55
C LYS A 71 28.01 -3.27 -10.10
N LEU A 72 27.24 -2.31 -9.58
CA LEU A 72 27.32 -0.90 -9.96
C LEU A 72 28.56 -0.26 -9.37
N THR A 73 29.18 0.64 -10.15
CA THR A 73 30.22 1.55 -9.64
C THR A 73 29.64 2.47 -8.57
N LEU A 74 30.50 3.04 -7.73
CA LEU A 74 30.08 4.00 -6.69
C LEU A 74 29.28 5.17 -7.28
N LYS A 75 29.74 5.71 -8.41
CA LYS A 75 29.05 6.77 -9.15
C LYS A 75 27.64 6.31 -9.59
N GLY A 76 27.51 5.10 -10.11
CA GLY A 76 26.21 4.52 -10.48
C GLY A 76 25.26 4.38 -9.29
N LYS A 77 25.77 3.95 -8.13
CA LYS A 77 24.98 3.84 -6.90
C LYS A 77 24.46 5.21 -6.42
N VAL A 78 25.30 6.25 -6.46
CA VAL A 78 24.91 7.62 -6.09
C VAL A 78 23.82 8.17 -7.00
N VAL A 79 23.95 7.99 -8.32
CA VAL A 79 22.94 8.44 -9.29
C VAL A 79 21.59 7.76 -9.04
N MET A 80 21.59 6.44 -8.78
CA MET A 80 20.36 5.70 -8.46
C MET A 80 19.71 6.18 -7.16
N LEU A 81 20.52 6.42 -6.11
CA LEU A 81 20.02 6.95 -4.84
C LEU A 81 19.32 8.30 -5.04
N ASN A 82 19.97 9.22 -5.75
CA ASN A 82 19.47 10.58 -5.97
C ASN A 82 18.21 10.60 -6.85
N SER A 83 18.17 9.79 -7.90
CA SER A 83 17.06 9.80 -8.86
C SER A 83 15.81 9.05 -8.40
N LEU A 84 15.94 8.04 -7.52
CA LEU A 84 14.83 7.13 -7.22
C LEU A 84 14.41 7.12 -5.75
N ILE A 85 15.32 7.43 -4.83
CA ILE A 85 15.00 7.48 -3.40
C ILE A 85 14.67 8.90 -2.97
N LEU A 86 15.48 9.88 -3.37
CA LEU A 86 15.27 11.28 -2.99
C LEU A 86 14.22 12.00 -3.86
N SER A 87 13.89 11.46 -5.03
CA SER A 87 12.87 12.04 -5.93
C SER A 87 11.44 11.61 -5.59
N LYS A 88 11.24 10.76 -4.57
CA LYS A 88 9.93 10.29 -4.12
C LYS A 88 9.49 10.95 -2.83
#